data_AF-A0AAW9BET0-F1
#
_entry.id   AF-A0AAW9BET0-F1
#
_cell.length_a   1.000
_cell.length_b   1.000
_cell.length_c   1.000
_cell.angle_alpha   90.00
_cell.angle_beta   90.00
_cell.angle_gamma   90.00
#
_symmetry.space_group_name_H-M   'P 1'
#
loop_
_entity.id
_entity.type
_entity.pdbx_description
1 polymer ?
#
loop_
_entity_poly.entity_id
_entity_poly.type
_entity_poly.pdbx_seq_one_letter_code
_entity_poly.pdbx_strand_id
1 'polypeptide(L)'
;PTLASEEKYSESDLLARPLMDRDILDELKSLRQDYESLEKRMITEITDRELTVADKSLNYANVTVTYFFYIIAGVASLIAFVGWQSLREFKHNTKEMADKRLEKIAQEYEKKFVALERDLKRKTRIISENNKEIEKINEIHNLWLRAQSSQTPEQRIEIYDEILVIRPGDLEALTYKADAAMEINEYHWALSICNRVLEVDYTNGPALYQRACAYS
;
A
#
# COMPACT_ATOMS: atom_id res chain seq x y z
N PRO A 1 -39.24 34.25 -136.54
CA PRO A 1 -40.32 35.26 -136.55
C PRO A 1 -40.75 35.57 -135.11
N THR A 2 -40.32 36.74 -134.63
CA THR A 2 -41.18 37.90 -134.30
C THR A 2 -41.62 37.86 -132.82
N LEU A 3 -40.98 38.62 -131.94
CA LEU A 3 -41.25 40.04 -131.63
C LEU A 3 -42.68 40.25 -131.14
N ALA A 4 -42.84 40.64 -129.86
CA ALA A 4 -43.26 42.00 -129.48
C ALA A 4 -43.75 42.03 -128.03
N SER A 5 -43.20 42.99 -127.28
CA SER A 5 -43.59 43.50 -125.98
C SER A 5 -44.90 44.32 -126.03
N GLU A 6 -45.70 44.28 -124.97
CA GLU A 6 -46.50 45.44 -124.53
C GLU A 6 -46.90 45.32 -123.05
N GLU A 7 -46.56 46.35 -122.28
CA GLU A 7 -46.81 46.53 -120.83
C GLU A 7 -48.22 47.07 -120.54
N LYS A 8 -48.74 46.83 -119.32
CA LYS A 8 -49.37 47.87 -118.47
C LYS A 8 -49.63 47.45 -117.01
N TYR A 9 -48.97 48.17 -116.09
CA TYR A 9 -49.36 48.62 -114.73
C TYR A 9 -50.83 48.37 -114.31
N SER A 10 -51.22 48.08 -113.07
CA SER A 10 -50.67 48.28 -111.72
C SER A 10 -51.64 47.63 -110.72
N GLU A 11 -51.18 47.08 -109.59
CA GLU A 11 -51.87 47.08 -108.27
C GLU A 11 -51.01 46.36 -107.22
N SER A 12 -50.07 47.08 -106.60
CA SER A 12 -48.99 46.51 -105.78
C SER A 12 -48.95 47.03 -104.34
N ASP A 13 -50.07 47.42 -103.72
CA ASP A 13 -50.00 48.06 -102.39
C ASP A 13 -51.06 47.64 -101.34
N LEU A 14 -52.10 46.89 -101.72
CA LEU A 14 -53.17 46.49 -100.79
C LEU A 14 -53.10 45.02 -100.30
N LEU A 15 -52.51 44.11 -101.09
CA LEU A 15 -52.37 42.69 -100.73
C LEU A 15 -51.07 42.36 -99.96
N ALA A 16 -50.07 43.26 -99.98
CA ALA A 16 -48.76 43.02 -99.37
C ALA A 16 -48.76 43.21 -97.84
N ARG A 17 -49.59 44.13 -97.30
CA ARG A 17 -49.68 44.40 -95.85
C ARG A 17 -50.16 43.21 -95.00
N PRO A 18 -51.31 42.57 -95.29
CA PRO A 18 -51.81 41.48 -94.44
C PRO A 18 -50.99 40.18 -94.53
N LEU A 19 -50.32 39.92 -95.65
CA LEU A 19 -49.42 38.77 -95.80
C LEU A 19 -48.12 38.98 -95.01
N MET A 20 -47.55 40.18 -95.11
CA MET A 20 -46.36 40.58 -94.35
C MET A 20 -46.62 40.54 -92.84
N ASP A 21 -47.81 40.97 -92.37
CA ASP A 21 -48.17 40.87 -90.95
C ASP A 21 -48.24 39.42 -90.45
N ARG A 22 -48.74 38.48 -91.27
CA ARG A 22 -48.78 37.05 -90.90
C ARG A 22 -47.38 36.45 -90.86
N ASP A 23 -46.56 36.73 -91.86
CA ASP A 23 -45.20 36.19 -91.92
C ASP A 23 -44.36 36.72 -90.74
N ILE A 24 -44.53 37.99 -90.35
CA ILE A 24 -43.93 38.56 -89.12
C ILE A 24 -44.43 37.85 -87.86
N LEU A 25 -45.73 37.56 -87.76
CA LEU A 25 -46.30 36.84 -86.61
C LEU A 25 -45.81 35.39 -86.53
N ASP A 26 -45.64 34.71 -87.66
CA ASP A 26 -45.09 33.36 -87.74
C ASP A 26 -43.59 33.35 -87.39
N GLU A 27 -42.81 34.33 -87.85
CA GLU A 27 -41.43 34.54 -87.43
C GLU A 27 -41.34 34.81 -85.92
N LEU A 28 -42.17 35.68 -85.35
CA LEU A 28 -42.22 35.93 -83.91
C LEU A 28 -42.59 34.70 -83.09
N LYS A 29 -43.54 33.89 -83.60
CA LYS A 29 -43.94 32.63 -82.97
C LYS A 29 -42.81 31.59 -83.03
N SER A 30 -42.13 31.48 -84.17
CA SER A 30 -40.95 30.61 -84.32
C SER A 30 -39.82 31.04 -83.39
N LEU A 31 -39.55 32.35 -83.31
CA LEU A 31 -38.54 32.93 -82.43
C LEU A 31 -38.85 32.66 -80.95
N ARG A 32 -40.13 32.74 -80.55
CA ARG A 32 -40.54 32.38 -79.19
C ARG A 32 -40.30 30.89 -78.91
N GLN A 33 -40.67 30.01 -79.85
CA GLN A 33 -40.45 28.57 -79.71
C GLN A 33 -38.97 28.22 -79.65
N ASP A 34 -38.15 28.89 -80.46
CA ASP A 34 -36.70 28.74 -80.45
C ASP A 34 -36.10 29.24 -79.13
N TYR A 35 -36.58 30.38 -78.62
CA TYR A 35 -36.19 30.90 -77.31
C TYR A 35 -36.55 29.93 -76.17
N GLU A 36 -37.78 29.41 -76.14
CA GLU A 36 -38.20 28.40 -75.15
C GLU A 36 -37.38 27.11 -75.27
N SER A 37 -37.04 26.68 -76.49
CA SER A 37 -36.20 25.49 -76.70
C SER A 37 -34.76 25.73 -76.24
N LEU A 38 -34.24 26.94 -76.45
CA LEU A 38 -32.92 27.36 -76.03
C LEU A 38 -32.85 27.45 -74.51
N GLU A 39 -33.86 28.04 -73.87
CA GLU A 39 -33.97 28.13 -72.41
C GLU A 39 -34.01 26.74 -71.78
N LYS A 40 -34.82 25.82 -72.31
CA LYS A 40 -34.86 24.43 -71.84
C LYS A 40 -33.50 23.75 -71.95
N ARG A 41 -32.83 23.85 -73.12
CA ARG A 41 -31.50 23.27 -73.32
C ARG A 41 -30.46 23.86 -72.37
N MET A 42 -30.47 25.18 -72.20
CA MET A 42 -29.56 25.89 -71.31
C MET A 42 -29.78 25.49 -69.84
N ILE A 43 -31.03 25.41 -69.38
CA ILE A 43 -31.36 24.92 -68.04
C ILE A 43 -30.84 23.49 -67.87
N THR A 44 -31.12 22.58 -68.82
CA THR A 44 -30.66 21.19 -68.71
C THR A 44 -29.14 21.10 -68.64
N GLU A 45 -28.41 21.84 -69.48
CA GLU A 45 -26.95 21.80 -69.50
C GLU A 45 -26.34 22.40 -68.22
N ILE A 46 -26.89 23.51 -67.71
CA ILE A 46 -26.45 24.11 -66.45
C ILE A 46 -26.71 23.14 -65.29
N THR A 47 -27.91 22.57 -65.21
CA THR A 47 -28.24 21.61 -64.13
C THR A 47 -27.36 20.37 -64.17
N ASP A 48 -27.07 19.84 -65.36
CA ASP A 48 -26.19 18.68 -65.53
C ASP A 48 -24.74 18.99 -65.14
N ARG A 49 -24.24 20.18 -65.49
CA ARG A 49 -22.94 20.67 -65.03
C ARG A 49 -22.89 20.85 -63.52
N GLU A 50 -23.91 21.44 -62.92
CA GLU A 50 -23.99 21.61 -61.46
C GLU A 50 -24.04 20.27 -60.73
N LEU A 51 -24.85 19.32 -61.20
CA LEU A 51 -24.90 17.96 -60.67
C LEU A 51 -23.55 17.25 -60.80
N THR A 52 -22.88 17.37 -61.94
CA THR A 52 -21.56 16.79 -62.17
C THR A 52 -20.49 17.39 -61.25
N VAL A 53 -20.52 18.73 -61.05
CA VAL A 53 -19.61 19.41 -60.12
C VAL A 53 -19.92 19.02 -58.67
N ALA A 54 -21.18 18.89 -58.30
CA ALA A 54 -21.61 18.44 -56.98
C ALA A 54 -21.14 17.00 -56.72
N ASP A 55 -21.36 16.07 -57.65
CA ASP A 55 -20.94 14.68 -57.53
C ASP A 55 -19.41 14.54 -57.40
N LYS A 56 -18.66 15.29 -58.22
CA LYS A 56 -17.20 15.33 -58.13
C LYS A 56 -16.72 15.85 -56.76
N SER A 57 -17.40 16.86 -56.21
CA SER A 57 -17.10 17.41 -54.88
C SER A 57 -17.42 16.42 -53.75
N LEU A 58 -18.54 15.71 -53.86
CA LEU A 58 -18.91 14.64 -52.93
C LEU A 58 -17.90 13.48 -52.96
N ASN A 59 -17.41 13.11 -54.14
CA ASN A 59 -16.39 12.06 -54.26
C ASN A 59 -15.05 12.49 -53.64
N TYR A 60 -14.62 13.75 -53.82
CA TYR A 60 -13.43 14.28 -53.13
C TYR A 60 -13.60 14.28 -51.61
N ALA A 61 -14.79 14.62 -51.10
CA ALA A 61 -15.08 14.58 -49.68
C ALA A 61 -15.01 13.14 -49.13
N ASN A 62 -15.62 12.17 -49.82
CA ASN A 62 -15.56 10.76 -49.44
C ASN A 62 -14.11 10.24 -49.38
N VAL A 63 -13.32 10.48 -50.43
CA VAL A 63 -11.91 10.04 -50.49
C VAL A 63 -11.10 10.65 -49.35
N THR A 64 -11.27 11.94 -49.06
CA THR A 64 -10.56 12.63 -47.98
C THR A 64 -10.93 12.06 -46.61
N VAL A 65 -12.23 11.85 -46.35
CA VAL A 65 -12.74 11.26 -45.11
C VAL A 65 -12.18 9.84 -44.91
N THR A 66 -12.16 9.02 -45.96
CA THR A 66 -11.59 7.66 -45.91
C THR A 66 -10.10 7.66 -45.54
N TYR A 67 -9.30 8.58 -46.10
CA TYR A 67 -7.88 8.68 -45.73
C TYR A 67 -7.67 9.10 -44.27
N PHE A 68 -8.46 10.03 -43.73
CA PHE A 68 -8.41 10.37 -42.31
C PHE A 68 -8.72 9.17 -41.42
N PHE A 69 -9.73 8.36 -41.78
CA PHE A 69 -10.02 7.13 -41.05
C PHE A 69 -8.83 6.16 -41.05
N TYR A 70 -8.13 5.99 -42.17
CA TYR A 70 -6.95 5.11 -42.21
C TYR A 70 -5.78 5.64 -41.38
N ILE A 71 -5.54 6.96 -41.36
CA ILE A 71 -4.49 7.55 -40.52
C ILE A 71 -4.85 7.35 -39.04
N ILE A 72 -6.09 7.63 -38.64
CA ILE A 72 -6.56 7.43 -37.27
C ILE A 72 -6.46 5.95 -36.88
N ALA A 73 -6.86 5.03 -37.76
CA ALA A 73 -6.76 3.60 -37.52
C ALA A 73 -5.30 3.14 -37.35
N GLY A 74 -4.39 3.65 -38.18
CA GLY A 74 -2.95 3.36 -38.06
C GLY A 74 -2.37 3.88 -36.73
N VAL A 75 -2.68 5.11 -36.36
CA VAL A 75 -2.25 5.71 -35.09
C VAL A 75 -2.85 4.96 -33.90
N ALA A 76 -4.14 4.63 -33.95
CA ALA A 76 -4.83 3.88 -32.89
C ALA A 76 -4.23 2.47 -32.73
N SER A 77 -3.90 1.80 -33.83
CA SER A 77 -3.23 0.48 -33.80
C SER A 77 -1.85 0.56 -33.15
N LEU A 78 -1.07 1.60 -33.48
CA LEU A 78 0.27 1.81 -32.90
C LEU A 78 0.18 2.12 -31.40
N ILE A 79 -0.75 2.98 -30.99
CA ILE A 79 -1.01 3.27 -29.57
C ILE A 79 -1.47 2.02 -28.83
N ALA A 80 -2.37 1.23 -29.41
CA ALA A 80 -2.85 -0.01 -28.80
C ALA A 80 -1.71 -1.02 -28.60
N PHE A 81 -0.82 -1.15 -29.57
CA PHE A 81 0.33 -2.05 -29.49
C PHE A 81 1.31 -1.62 -28.37
N VAL A 82 1.71 -0.35 -28.36
CA VAL A 82 2.62 0.20 -27.32
C VAL A 82 1.95 0.16 -25.95
N GLY A 83 0.67 0.51 -25.87
CA GLY A 83 -0.13 0.47 -24.64
C GLY A 83 -0.20 -0.93 -24.07
N TRP A 84 -0.43 -1.96 -24.89
CA TRP A 84 -0.48 -3.35 -24.45
C TRP A 84 0.85 -3.83 -23.89
N GLN A 85 1.97 -3.52 -24.55
CA GLN A 85 3.30 -3.89 -24.06
C GLN A 85 3.62 -3.21 -22.72
N SER A 86 3.38 -1.91 -22.61
CA SER A 86 3.61 -1.13 -21.38
C SER A 86 2.78 -1.65 -20.20
N LEU A 87 1.50 -1.96 -20.44
CA LEU A 87 0.61 -2.49 -19.39
C LEU A 87 1.08 -3.87 -18.90
N ARG A 88 1.60 -4.70 -19.81
CA ARG A 88 2.16 -6.02 -19.47
C ARG A 88 3.43 -5.90 -18.64
N GLU A 89 4.34 -5.00 -19.03
CA GLU A 89 5.59 -4.73 -18.32
C GLU A 89 5.32 -4.14 -16.93
N PHE A 90 4.40 -3.18 -16.82
CA PHE A 90 3.99 -2.61 -15.54
C PHE A 90 3.44 -3.69 -14.61
N LYS A 91 2.53 -4.55 -15.09
CA LYS A 91 1.97 -5.64 -14.28
C LYS A 91 3.03 -6.60 -13.75
N HIS A 92 4.03 -6.95 -14.56
CA HIS A 92 5.13 -7.82 -14.12
C HIS A 92 6.03 -7.14 -13.08
N ASN A 93 6.46 -5.91 -13.37
CA ASN A 93 7.39 -5.17 -12.51
C ASN A 93 6.75 -4.75 -11.18
N THR A 94 5.46 -4.39 -11.17
CA THR A 94 4.73 -4.07 -9.95
C THR A 94 4.61 -5.27 -9.01
N LYS A 95 4.36 -6.47 -9.55
CA LYS A 95 4.30 -7.69 -8.75
C LYS A 95 5.65 -8.03 -8.14
N GLU A 96 6.72 -8.02 -8.95
CA GLU A 96 8.08 -8.31 -8.47
C GLU A 96 8.55 -7.28 -7.41
N MET A 97 8.21 -6.00 -7.59
CA MET A 97 8.54 -4.95 -6.62
C MET A 97 7.73 -5.11 -5.32
N ALA A 98 6.46 -5.51 -5.41
CA ALA A 98 5.63 -5.80 -4.24
C ALA A 98 6.18 -7.01 -3.48
N ASP A 99 6.52 -8.09 -4.17
CA ASP A 99 7.10 -9.30 -3.57
C ASP A 99 8.41 -8.98 -2.84
N LYS A 100 9.32 -8.21 -3.46
CA LYS A 100 10.57 -7.75 -2.82
C LYS A 100 10.34 -6.88 -1.59
N ARG A 101 9.31 -6.03 -1.60
CA ARG A 101 8.96 -5.18 -0.45
C ARG A 101 8.39 -6.03 0.69
N LEU A 102 7.51 -6.98 0.37
CA LEU A 102 6.96 -7.92 1.34
C LEU A 102 8.08 -8.76 1.97
N GLU A 103 9.02 -9.25 1.17
CA GLU A 103 10.17 -10.03 1.66
C GLU A 103 11.05 -9.21 2.61
N LYS A 104 11.37 -7.95 2.26
CA LYS A 104 12.13 -7.05 3.16
C LYS A 104 11.40 -6.81 4.48
N ILE A 105 10.10 -6.54 4.41
CA ILE A 105 9.26 -6.33 5.59
C ILE A 105 9.28 -7.60 6.46
N ALA A 106 9.06 -8.77 5.86
CA ALA A 106 9.08 -10.05 6.55
C ALA A 106 10.44 -10.28 7.24
N GLN A 107 11.55 -10.04 6.57
CA GLN A 107 12.90 -10.17 7.13
C GLN A 107 13.16 -9.20 8.29
N GLU A 108 12.67 -7.96 8.20
CA GLU A 108 12.77 -7.00 9.31
C GLU A 108 11.96 -7.43 10.53
N TYR A 109 10.73 -7.91 10.31
CA TYR A 109 9.88 -8.42 11.38
C TYR A 109 10.48 -9.69 12.00
N GLU A 110 11.03 -10.59 11.21
CA GLU A 110 11.72 -11.79 11.70
C GLU A 110 12.91 -11.42 12.60
N LYS A 111 13.76 -10.48 12.18
CA LYS A 111 14.88 -9.99 13.01
C LYS A 111 14.40 -9.39 14.33
N LYS A 112 13.35 -8.56 14.29
CA LYS A 112 12.75 -7.97 15.50
C LYS A 112 12.16 -9.05 16.40
N PHE A 113 11.50 -10.05 15.83
CA PHE A 113 10.89 -11.15 16.57
C PHE A 113 11.95 -11.99 17.28
N VAL A 114 13.04 -12.34 16.60
CA VAL A 114 14.15 -13.08 17.21
C VAL A 114 14.81 -12.25 18.33
N ALA A 115 15.00 -10.95 18.14
CA ALA A 115 15.53 -10.08 19.20
C ALA A 115 14.60 -10.03 20.42
N LEU A 116 13.28 -9.90 20.19
CA LEU A 116 12.26 -9.91 21.22
C LEU A 116 12.22 -11.24 21.98
N GLU A 117 12.28 -12.36 21.27
CA GLU A 117 12.29 -13.70 21.86
C GLU A 117 13.50 -13.90 22.78
N ARG A 118 14.69 -13.43 22.36
CA ARG A 118 15.90 -13.48 23.19
C ARG A 118 15.77 -12.63 24.46
N ASP A 119 15.25 -11.42 24.34
CA ASP A 119 15.03 -10.54 25.50
C ASP A 119 14.01 -11.14 26.47
N LEU A 120 12.92 -11.69 25.94
CA LEU A 120 11.89 -12.34 26.74
C LEU A 120 12.46 -13.56 27.49
N LYS A 121 13.19 -14.44 26.80
CA LYS A 121 13.85 -15.60 27.44
C LYS A 121 14.81 -15.16 28.55
N ARG A 122 15.60 -14.10 28.33
CA ARG A 122 16.52 -13.55 29.34
C ARG A 122 15.75 -13.04 30.56
N LYS A 123 14.73 -12.21 30.34
CA LYS A 123 13.90 -11.65 31.43
C LYS A 123 13.20 -12.75 32.21
N THR A 124 12.62 -13.74 31.54
CA THR A 124 11.99 -14.90 32.20
C THR A 124 12.98 -15.66 33.07
N ARG A 125 14.22 -15.86 32.60
CA ARG A 125 15.26 -16.52 33.40
C ARG A 125 15.59 -15.73 34.67
N ILE A 126 15.79 -14.41 34.54
CA ILE A 126 16.07 -13.53 35.69
C ILE A 126 14.89 -13.55 36.67
N ILE A 127 13.66 -13.47 36.18
CA ILE A 127 12.47 -13.56 37.04
C ILE A 127 12.42 -14.91 37.76
N SER A 128 12.73 -16.00 37.07
CA SER A 128 12.75 -17.33 37.68
C SER A 128 13.83 -17.45 38.76
N GLU A 129 15.03 -16.91 38.52
CA GLU A 129 16.12 -16.88 39.51
C GLU A 129 15.74 -16.01 40.71
N ASN A 130 15.20 -14.81 40.48
CA ASN A 130 14.73 -13.91 41.54
C ASN A 130 13.60 -14.55 42.37
N ASN A 131 12.65 -15.23 41.73
CA ASN A 131 11.56 -15.91 42.44
C ASN A 131 12.09 -16.99 43.38
N LYS A 132 13.12 -17.75 42.97
CA LYS A 132 13.77 -18.75 43.85
C LYS A 132 14.45 -18.10 45.05
N GLU A 133 15.11 -16.97 44.85
CA GLU A 133 15.75 -16.24 45.96
C GLU A 133 14.70 -15.64 46.91
N ILE A 134 13.58 -15.11 46.39
CA ILE A 134 12.45 -14.65 47.21
C ILE A 134 11.86 -15.80 48.02
N GLU A 135 11.70 -16.98 47.41
CA GLU A 135 11.20 -18.18 48.10
C GLU A 135 12.11 -18.58 49.26
N LYS A 136 13.44 -18.64 49.04
CA LYS A 136 14.42 -18.89 50.11
C LYS A 136 14.36 -17.84 51.22
N ILE A 137 14.24 -16.55 50.87
CA ILE A 137 14.14 -15.47 51.87
C ILE A 137 12.87 -15.63 52.69
N ASN A 138 11.74 -15.94 52.05
CA ASN A 138 10.47 -16.18 52.74
C ASN A 138 10.53 -17.42 53.63
N GLU A 139 11.17 -18.49 53.17
CA GLU A 139 11.38 -19.71 53.96
C GLU A 139 12.22 -19.40 55.22
N ILE A 140 13.37 -18.73 55.06
CA ILE A 140 14.21 -18.29 56.18
C ILE A 140 13.41 -17.37 57.12
N HIS A 141 12.64 -16.42 56.58
CA HIS A 141 11.82 -15.52 57.39
C HIS A 141 10.77 -16.27 58.22
N ASN A 142 10.10 -17.26 57.64
CA ASN A 142 9.15 -18.11 58.36
C ASN A 142 9.83 -18.92 59.46
N LEU A 143 11.04 -19.44 59.20
CA LEU A 143 11.85 -20.12 60.23
C LEU A 143 12.21 -19.16 61.37
N TRP A 144 12.60 -17.91 61.07
CA TRP A 144 12.84 -16.89 62.10
C TRP A 144 11.61 -16.61 62.97
N LEU A 145 10.43 -16.48 62.36
CA LEU A 145 9.17 -16.30 63.09
C LEU A 145 8.85 -17.51 63.98
N ARG A 146 9.18 -18.72 63.52
CA ARG A 146 9.02 -19.95 64.30
C ARG A 146 10.01 -20.02 65.46
N ALA A 147 11.28 -19.63 65.25
CA ALA A 147 12.28 -19.57 66.30
C ALA A 147 11.85 -18.59 67.41
N GLN A 148 11.32 -17.42 67.03
CA GLN A 148 10.85 -16.41 67.97
C GLN A 148 9.64 -16.87 68.81
N SER A 149 8.78 -17.72 68.25
CA SER A 149 7.60 -18.26 68.95
C SER A 149 7.86 -19.57 69.70
N SER A 150 9.05 -20.16 69.55
CA SER A 150 9.42 -21.42 70.20
C SER A 150 9.73 -21.21 71.68
N GLN A 151 9.11 -22.04 72.53
CA GLN A 151 9.20 -21.91 73.99
C GLN A 151 10.48 -22.52 74.58
N THR A 152 11.04 -23.54 73.93
CA THR A 152 12.23 -24.24 74.43
C THR A 152 13.48 -23.85 73.65
N PRO A 153 14.63 -23.66 74.32
CA PRO A 153 15.89 -23.34 73.64
C PRO A 153 16.35 -24.45 72.70
N GLU A 154 16.09 -25.73 73.02
CA GLU A 154 16.42 -26.87 72.15
C GLU A 154 15.69 -26.80 70.81
N GLN A 155 14.40 -26.46 70.80
CA GLN A 155 13.64 -26.27 69.57
C GLN A 155 14.16 -25.07 68.77
N ARG A 156 14.58 -23.98 69.44
CA ARG A 156 15.18 -22.84 68.74
C ARG A 156 16.48 -23.23 68.05
N ILE A 157 17.31 -24.04 68.71
CA ILE A 157 18.55 -24.58 68.14
C ILE A 157 18.27 -25.39 66.87
N GLU A 158 17.27 -26.28 66.90
CA GLU A 158 16.87 -27.05 65.71
C GLU A 158 16.42 -26.14 64.56
N ILE A 159 15.62 -25.11 64.85
CA ILE A 159 15.16 -24.15 63.82
C ILE A 159 16.33 -23.31 63.27
N TYR A 160 17.28 -22.90 64.11
CA TYR A 160 18.49 -22.22 63.63
C TYR A 160 19.34 -23.14 62.75
N ASP A 161 19.40 -24.44 63.06
CA ASP A 161 20.05 -25.42 62.18
C ASP A 161 19.34 -25.54 60.83
N GLU A 162 18.00 -25.54 60.80
CA GLU A 162 17.24 -25.48 59.55
C GLU A 162 17.59 -24.22 58.73
N ILE A 163 17.72 -23.04 59.36
CA ILE A 163 18.12 -21.79 58.70
C ILE A 163 19.55 -21.91 58.14
N LEU A 164 20.47 -22.50 58.90
CA LEU A 164 21.88 -22.66 58.51
C LEU A 164 22.07 -23.69 57.39
N VAL A 165 21.14 -24.64 57.19
CA VAL A 165 21.13 -25.51 56.00
C VAL A 165 20.86 -24.70 54.74
N ILE A 166 19.93 -23.72 54.80
CA ILE A 166 19.56 -22.87 53.66
C ILE A 166 20.62 -21.76 53.45
N ARG A 167 21.12 -21.17 54.53
CA ARG A 167 22.15 -20.12 54.53
C ARG A 167 23.28 -20.44 55.52
N PRO A 168 24.29 -21.24 55.11
CA PRO A 168 25.37 -21.68 56.01
C PRO A 168 26.28 -20.57 56.55
N GLY A 169 26.28 -19.41 55.93
CA GLY A 169 27.08 -18.25 56.32
C GLY A 169 26.31 -17.20 57.12
N ASP A 170 25.09 -17.50 57.58
CA ASP A 170 24.29 -16.55 58.35
C ASP A 170 24.88 -16.36 59.76
N LEU A 171 25.63 -15.27 59.94
CA LEU A 171 26.28 -14.94 61.22
C LEU A 171 25.23 -14.67 62.31
N GLU A 172 24.09 -14.07 61.96
CA GLU A 172 23.03 -13.81 62.92
C GLU A 172 22.49 -15.14 63.46
N ALA A 173 22.09 -16.06 62.58
CA ALA A 173 21.60 -17.38 62.99
C ALA A 173 22.62 -18.13 63.86
N LEU A 174 23.92 -18.04 63.57
CA LEU A 174 24.97 -18.62 64.42
C LEU A 174 25.03 -17.97 65.82
N THR A 175 24.91 -16.65 65.91
CA THR A 175 24.94 -15.95 67.21
C THR A 175 23.70 -16.25 68.07
N TYR A 176 22.51 -16.31 67.46
CA TYR A 176 21.29 -16.70 68.17
C TYR A 176 21.27 -18.18 68.54
N LYS A 177 21.92 -19.05 67.74
CA LYS A 177 22.14 -20.44 68.11
C LYS A 177 23.06 -20.55 69.33
N ALA A 178 24.14 -19.77 69.38
CA ALA A 178 25.03 -19.73 70.54
C ALA A 178 24.30 -19.26 71.80
N ASP A 179 23.42 -18.25 71.69
CA ASP A 179 22.56 -17.78 72.78
C ASP A 179 21.67 -18.89 73.33
N ALA A 180 20.93 -19.57 72.45
CA ALA A 180 20.08 -20.70 72.85
C ALA A 180 20.89 -21.87 73.45
N ALA A 181 22.13 -22.10 72.97
CA ALA A 181 23.03 -23.10 73.55
C ALA A 181 23.49 -22.74 74.97
N MET A 182 23.62 -21.45 75.29
CA MET A 182 23.91 -21.03 76.67
C MET A 182 22.71 -21.23 77.60
N GLU A 183 21.48 -21.04 77.12
CA GLU A 183 20.26 -21.28 77.91
C GLU A 183 20.12 -22.73 78.37
N ILE A 184 20.65 -23.69 77.60
CA ILE A 184 20.72 -25.12 77.98
C ILE A 184 21.98 -25.49 78.79
N ASN A 185 22.77 -24.50 79.21
CA ASN A 185 24.03 -24.63 79.95
C ASN A 185 25.18 -25.29 79.16
N GLU A 186 25.13 -25.29 77.83
CA GLU A 186 26.21 -25.80 76.96
C GLU A 186 27.21 -24.70 76.59
N TYR A 187 27.85 -24.10 77.61
CA TYR A 187 28.73 -22.94 77.45
C TYR A 187 29.95 -23.18 76.55
N HIS A 188 30.56 -24.37 76.62
CA HIS A 188 31.68 -24.73 75.76
C HIS A 188 31.29 -24.75 74.27
N TRP A 189 30.09 -25.23 73.99
CA TRP A 189 29.58 -25.26 72.63
C TRP A 189 29.25 -23.85 72.13
N ALA A 190 28.56 -23.04 72.94
CA ALA A 190 28.29 -21.64 72.62
C ALA A 190 29.57 -20.83 72.34
N LEU A 191 30.62 -21.01 73.15
CA LEU A 191 31.95 -20.41 72.93
C LEU A 191 32.56 -20.83 71.59
N SER A 192 32.47 -22.11 71.23
CA SER A 192 33.00 -22.61 69.95
C SER A 192 32.30 -21.96 68.75
N ILE A 193 30.98 -21.76 68.84
CA ILE A 193 30.19 -21.10 67.79
C ILE A 193 30.56 -19.61 67.71
N CYS A 194 30.63 -18.91 68.84
CA CYS A 194 30.99 -17.49 68.88
C CYS A 194 32.40 -17.25 68.32
N ASN A 195 33.37 -18.09 68.66
CA ASN A 195 34.72 -17.98 68.10
C ASN A 195 34.72 -18.18 66.58
N ARG A 196 33.95 -19.14 66.06
CA ARG A 196 33.81 -19.34 64.61
C ARG A 196 33.16 -18.15 63.91
N VAL A 197 32.19 -17.49 64.52
CA VAL A 197 31.63 -16.23 63.99
C VAL A 197 32.70 -15.13 63.96
N LEU A 198 33.49 -15.02 65.03
CA LEU A 198 34.55 -14.01 65.15
C LEU A 198 35.77 -14.25 64.27
N GLU A 199 35.99 -15.49 63.80
CA GLU A 199 36.97 -15.80 62.76
C GLU A 199 36.58 -15.17 61.41
N VAL A 200 35.28 -15.03 61.13
CA VAL A 200 34.75 -14.44 59.90
C VAL A 200 34.56 -12.93 60.06
N ASP A 201 33.98 -12.50 61.17
CA ASP A 201 33.76 -11.09 61.52
C ASP A 201 34.21 -10.81 62.95
N TYR A 202 35.45 -10.34 63.10
CA TYR A 202 36.06 -10.01 64.38
C TYR A 202 35.39 -8.84 65.11
N THR A 203 34.55 -8.06 64.42
CA THR A 203 33.82 -6.90 64.96
C THR A 203 32.38 -7.20 65.33
N ASN A 204 31.94 -8.45 65.18
CA ASN A 204 30.56 -8.85 65.45
C ASN A 204 30.20 -8.62 66.92
N GLY A 205 29.44 -7.55 67.19
CA GLY A 205 29.04 -7.13 68.54
C GLY A 205 28.29 -8.23 69.31
N PRO A 206 27.23 -8.84 68.75
CA PRO A 206 26.53 -9.95 69.39
C PRO A 206 27.45 -11.13 69.74
N ALA A 207 28.31 -11.58 68.83
CA ALA A 207 29.22 -12.70 69.11
C ALA A 207 30.23 -12.38 70.22
N LEU A 208 30.76 -11.15 70.27
CA LEU A 208 31.65 -10.71 71.35
C LEU A 208 30.93 -10.69 72.70
N TYR A 209 29.69 -10.21 72.72
CA TYR A 209 28.84 -10.17 73.91
C TYR A 209 28.56 -11.59 74.42
N GLN A 210 28.05 -12.47 73.55
CA GLN A 210 27.74 -13.85 73.94
C GLN A 210 28.98 -14.64 74.38
N ARG A 211 30.13 -14.40 73.75
CA ARG A 211 31.41 -14.97 74.19
C ARG A 211 31.79 -14.50 75.59
N ALA A 212 31.61 -13.23 75.91
CA ALA A 212 31.89 -12.70 77.24
C ALA A 212 30.95 -13.30 78.29
N CYS A 213 29.66 -13.44 77.98
CA CYS A 213 28.67 -14.09 78.83
C CYS A 213 28.97 -15.56 79.07
N ALA A 214 29.49 -16.29 78.08
CA ALA A 214 29.85 -17.69 78.27
C ALA A 214 31.11 -17.92 79.12
N TYR A 215 31.90 -16.87 79.38
CA TYR A 215 33.08 -16.93 80.28
C TYR A 215 32.76 -16.54 81.74
N SER A 216 31.62 -15.89 82.00
CA SER A 216 31.20 -15.48 83.35
C SER A 216 30.51 -16.60 84.10
#